data_AF-A0A7V4BUE1-F1
#
_entry.id   AF-A0A7V4BUE1-F1
#
_cell.length_a   1.000
_cell.length_b   1.000
_cell.length_c   1.000
_cell.angle_alpha   90.00
_cell.angle_beta   90.00
_cell.angle_gamma   90.00
#
_symmetry.space_group_name_H-M   'P 1'
#
loop_
_entity.id
_entity.type
_entity.pdbx_description
1 polymer ?
#
loop_
_entity_poly.entity_id
_entity_poly.type
_entity_poly.pdbx_seq_one_letter_code
_entity_poly.pdbx_strand_id
1 'polypeptide(L)'
;MYYNIIKTFYLMRVTEQKIQELDYGKLKSMRRVTHFDREMRFTEVYKHSASEHPYIREAICQEAQTREILMPIDEDDWFAGRLDRMFVGIDPERGDVCEAAYFCQFSLLEEQLNNPDLSEKAKSDARFLLEFWKKEATFFKCYDAFPDYVRKGIPSFDYYDTSEISYAMFGFGGPCLDYDKLCRLG
;
A
#
# COMPACT_ATOMS: atom_id res chain seq x y z
N MET A 1 -36.27 43.69 4.32
CA MET A 1 -36.36 42.36 4.97
C MET A 1 -35.73 41.37 4.00
N TYR A 2 -34.71 40.62 4.45
CA TYR A 2 -33.87 39.65 3.71
C TYR A 2 -32.91 40.18 2.66
N TYR A 3 -31.73 40.68 3.08
CA TYR A 3 -30.46 40.55 2.35
C TYR A 3 -29.33 40.91 3.32
N ASN A 4 -29.01 40.02 4.26
CA ASN A 4 -27.87 40.19 5.16
C ASN A 4 -27.39 38.88 5.81
N ILE A 5 -27.09 37.86 5.00
CA ILE A 5 -26.29 36.71 5.43
C ILE A 5 -25.34 36.33 4.29
N ILE A 6 -24.38 37.21 3.99
CA ILE A 6 -23.17 36.85 3.24
C ILE A 6 -22.00 37.47 4.01
N LYS A 7 -21.67 36.89 5.16
CA LYS A 7 -20.37 37.06 5.79
C LYS A 7 -20.01 35.77 6.52
N THR A 8 -18.81 35.29 6.22
CA THR A 8 -18.05 34.29 6.98
C THR A 8 -18.32 32.82 6.64
N PHE A 9 -18.08 32.44 5.38
CA PHE A 9 -17.40 31.18 5.11
C PHE A 9 -16.02 31.52 4.56
N TYR A 10 -15.03 31.56 5.46
CA TYR A 10 -13.63 31.54 5.07
C TYR A 10 -13.40 30.18 4.40
N LEU A 11 -13.53 30.12 3.07
CA LEU A 11 -12.97 29.01 2.31
C LEU A 11 -11.48 29.01 2.60
N MET A 12 -11.03 28.07 3.44
CA MET A 12 -9.64 27.62 3.46
C MET A 12 -9.33 27.17 2.03
N ARG A 13 -8.72 28.07 1.25
CA ARG A 13 -8.12 27.71 -0.02
C ARG A 13 -6.99 26.75 0.32
N VAL A 14 -7.26 25.46 0.11
CA VAL A 14 -6.21 24.45 0.00
C VAL A 14 -5.26 24.96 -1.07
N THR A 15 -4.04 25.31 -0.69
CA THR A 15 -3.04 25.87 -1.61
C THR A 15 -2.65 24.79 -2.63
N GLU A 16 -2.24 25.18 -3.84
CA GLU A 16 -1.71 24.23 -4.85
C GLU A 16 -0.61 23.33 -4.27
N GLN A 17 0.15 23.84 -3.30
CA GLN A 17 1.17 23.09 -2.56
C GLN A 17 0.59 21.97 -1.69
N LYS A 18 -0.54 22.21 -0.99
CA LYS A 18 -1.28 21.17 -0.26
C LYS A 18 -1.97 20.18 -1.20
N ILE A 19 -2.39 20.61 -2.38
CA ILE A 19 -2.94 19.73 -3.42
C ILE A 19 -1.83 18.83 -4.00
N GLN A 20 -0.60 19.34 -4.15
CA GLN A 20 0.57 18.53 -4.51
C GLN A 20 0.93 17.51 -3.43
N GLU A 21 0.83 17.85 -2.14
CA GLU A 21 0.97 16.88 -1.04
C GLU A 21 -0.12 15.79 -1.04
N LEU A 22 -1.30 16.10 -1.57
CA LEU A 22 -2.44 15.18 -1.74
C LEU A 22 -2.41 14.45 -3.10
N ASP A 23 -1.43 14.72 -3.95
CA ASP A 23 -1.29 14.10 -5.27
C ASP A 23 -0.93 12.63 -5.06
N TYR A 24 -1.94 11.77 -5.19
CA TYR A 24 -1.85 10.32 -5.17
C TYR A 24 -0.93 9.85 -6.31
N GLY A 25 0.39 9.93 -6.10
CA GLY A 25 1.38 9.34 -7.00
C GLY A 25 2.74 10.03 -7.04
N LYS A 26 2.82 11.37 -6.97
CA LYS A 26 4.08 12.08 -7.30
C LYS A 26 4.90 12.58 -6.12
N LEU A 27 4.25 12.92 -5.01
CA LEU A 27 4.92 13.05 -3.72
C LEU A 27 4.67 11.74 -2.95
N LYS A 28 5.18 10.60 -3.47
CA LYS A 28 5.57 9.49 -2.59
C LYS A 28 6.56 10.12 -1.61
N SER A 29 6.06 10.55 -0.46
CA SER A 29 6.91 11.17 0.55
C SER A 29 8.06 10.21 0.76
N MET A 30 9.29 10.72 0.63
CA MET A 30 10.50 10.02 1.03
C MET A 30 10.39 9.80 2.54
N ARG A 31 9.55 8.84 2.94
CA ARG A 31 9.31 8.50 4.32
C ARG A 31 10.57 7.77 4.77
N ARG A 32 11.53 8.54 5.25
CA ARG A 32 12.71 8.00 5.91
C ARG A 32 12.23 7.34 7.19
N VAL A 33 12.42 6.02 7.26
CA VAL A 33 12.17 5.25 8.49
C VAL A 33 13.49 4.86 9.12
N THR A 34 13.46 4.59 10.42
CA THR A 34 14.62 4.14 11.20
C THR A 34 14.56 2.65 11.56
N HIS A 35 13.39 2.02 11.37
CA HIS A 35 13.13 0.61 11.66
C HIS A 35 11.99 0.05 10.77
N PHE A 36 11.89 -1.29 10.69
CA PHE A 36 10.87 -2.02 9.93
C PHE A 36 10.08 -3.01 10.79
N ASP A 37 9.90 -2.72 12.08
CA ASP A 37 9.31 -3.68 13.02
C ASP A 37 7.87 -4.08 12.65
N ARG A 38 7.12 -3.18 12.01
CA ARG A 38 5.74 -3.45 11.56
C ARG A 38 5.74 -4.43 10.39
N GLU A 39 6.59 -4.19 9.40
CA GLU A 39 6.80 -5.03 8.23
C GLU A 39 7.29 -6.43 8.64
N MET A 40 8.21 -6.50 9.60
CA MET A 40 8.71 -7.75 10.15
C MET A 40 7.62 -8.53 10.90
N ARG A 41 6.79 -7.86 11.71
CA ARG A 41 5.64 -8.49 12.38
C ARG A 41 4.63 -9.03 11.38
N PHE A 42 4.27 -8.25 10.36
CA PHE A 42 3.38 -8.71 9.30
C PHE A 42 3.94 -9.94 8.57
N THR A 43 5.22 -9.91 8.22
CA THR A 43 5.92 -11.03 7.57
C THR A 43 5.91 -12.28 8.46
N GLU A 44 6.08 -12.11 9.77
CA GLU A 44 6.03 -13.22 10.72
C GLU A 44 4.62 -13.81 10.85
N VAL A 45 3.58 -12.96 10.89
CA VAL A 45 2.18 -13.42 10.87
C VAL A 45 1.87 -14.19 9.60
N TYR A 46 2.32 -13.71 8.45
CA TYR A 46 2.17 -14.39 7.16
C TYR A 46 2.84 -15.77 7.17
N LYS A 47 4.07 -15.88 7.71
CA LYS A 47 4.78 -17.16 7.85
C LYS A 47 4.04 -18.14 8.77
N HIS A 48 3.57 -17.68 9.93
CA HIS A 48 2.86 -18.52 10.88
C HIS A 48 1.53 -19.06 10.35
N SER A 49 0.91 -18.33 9.43
CA SER A 49 -0.36 -18.71 8.80
C SER A 49 -0.15 -19.42 7.45
N ALA A 50 1.07 -19.84 7.11
CA ALA A 50 1.39 -20.45 5.82
C ALA A 50 0.66 -21.79 5.57
N SER A 51 0.33 -22.55 6.62
CA SER A 51 -0.43 -23.80 6.53
C SER A 51 -1.94 -23.62 6.50
N GLU A 52 -2.43 -22.40 6.75
CA GLU A 52 -3.86 -22.10 6.75
C GLU A 52 -4.42 -22.05 5.32
N HIS A 53 -5.75 -22.19 5.21
CA HIS A 53 -6.42 -21.93 3.94
C HIS A 53 -6.16 -20.47 3.49
N PRO A 54 -5.93 -20.19 2.19
CA PRO A 54 -5.59 -18.84 1.72
C PRO A 54 -6.50 -17.72 2.25
N TYR A 55 -7.82 -17.93 2.23
CA TYR A 55 -8.78 -16.95 2.78
C TYR A 55 -8.62 -16.68 4.28
N ILE A 56 -8.27 -17.70 5.06
CA ILE A 56 -8.01 -17.55 6.50
C ILE A 56 -6.69 -16.81 6.71
N ARG A 57 -5.65 -17.16 5.93
CA ARG A 57 -4.37 -16.46 5.95
C ARG A 57 -4.51 -14.98 5.61
N GLU A 58 -5.29 -14.65 4.59
CA GLU A 58 -5.58 -13.26 4.20
C GLU A 58 -6.30 -12.50 5.33
N ALA A 59 -7.32 -13.10 5.95
CA ALA A 59 -8.01 -12.48 7.08
C ALA A 59 -7.08 -12.23 8.28
N ILE A 60 -6.24 -13.19 8.65
CA ILE A 60 -5.25 -13.06 9.73
C ILE A 60 -4.24 -11.94 9.42
N CYS A 61 -3.73 -11.91 8.18
CA CYS A 61 -2.78 -10.88 7.75
C CYS A 61 -3.42 -9.49 7.72
N GLN A 62 -4.66 -9.39 7.23
CA GLN A 62 -5.43 -8.14 7.18
C GLN A 62 -5.67 -7.60 8.59
N GLU A 63 -6.03 -8.46 9.55
CA GLU A 63 -6.19 -8.07 10.95
C GLU A 63 -4.87 -7.53 11.53
N ALA A 64 -3.76 -8.25 11.32
CA ALA A 64 -2.44 -7.82 11.79
C ALA A 64 -2.03 -6.47 11.17
N GLN A 65 -2.19 -6.31 9.85
CA GLN A 65 -1.89 -5.06 9.16
C GLN A 65 -2.75 -3.90 9.66
N THR A 66 -4.06 -4.10 9.81
CA THR A 66 -5.00 -3.03 10.18
C THR A 66 -4.60 -2.35 11.49
N ARG A 67 -4.06 -3.11 12.44
CA ARG A 67 -3.57 -2.59 13.73
C ARG A 67 -2.32 -1.71 13.60
N GLU A 68 -1.55 -1.88 12.54
CA GLU A 68 -0.26 -1.21 12.34
C GLU A 68 -0.35 0.04 11.45
N ILE A 69 -1.39 0.11 10.60
CA ILE A 69 -1.56 1.19 9.61
C ILE A 69 -2.52 2.29 10.05
N LEU A 70 -3.42 2.04 11.01
CA LEU A 70 -4.35 3.07 11.50
C LEU A 70 -3.60 4.10 12.35
N MET A 71 -3.69 5.37 11.96
CA MET A 71 -3.08 6.45 12.72
C MET A 71 -4.00 6.93 13.86
N PRO A 72 -3.43 7.52 14.92
CA PRO A 72 -4.21 8.22 15.93
C PRO A 72 -5.09 9.32 15.33
N ILE A 73 -6.20 9.65 15.99
CA ILE A 73 -7.06 10.77 15.61
C ILE A 73 -6.33 12.09 15.93
N ASP A 74 -6.33 13.01 14.97
CA ASP A 74 -5.82 14.37 15.14
C ASP A 74 -6.87 15.33 15.70
N GLU A 75 -6.46 16.43 16.33
CA GLU A 75 -7.40 17.44 16.84
C GLU A 75 -8.14 18.18 15.73
N ASP A 76 -7.51 18.25 14.55
CA ASP A 76 -8.07 18.88 13.35
C ASP A 76 -8.82 17.89 12.42
N ASP A 77 -8.92 16.60 12.80
CA ASP A 77 -9.60 15.59 11.98
C ASP A 77 -11.13 15.77 12.04
N TRP A 78 -11.73 16.19 10.92
CA TRP A 78 -13.20 16.19 10.76
C TRP A 78 -13.78 14.78 10.61
N PHE A 79 -12.96 13.84 10.12
CA PHE A 79 -13.27 12.41 10.01
C PHE A 79 -12.04 11.60 10.38
N ALA A 80 -12.21 10.55 11.19
CA ALA A 80 -11.15 9.60 11.51
C ALA A 80 -10.85 8.67 10.32
N GLY A 81 -9.67 8.04 10.32
CA GLY A 81 -9.28 7.03 9.32
C GLY A 81 -8.01 7.34 8.54
N ARG A 82 -7.12 8.19 9.07
CA ARG A 82 -5.77 8.39 8.50
C ARG A 82 -4.98 7.08 8.52
N LEU A 83 -4.22 6.84 7.45
CA LEU A 83 -3.44 5.62 7.28
C LEU A 83 -1.95 5.94 7.12
N ASP A 84 -1.14 5.24 7.90
CA ASP A 84 0.31 5.18 7.78
C ASP A 84 0.70 3.85 7.12
N ARG A 85 0.84 3.87 5.80
CA ARG A 85 1.02 2.63 5.02
C ARG A 85 2.38 1.98 5.26
N MET A 86 2.39 0.67 5.20
CA MET A 86 3.57 -0.18 5.34
C MET A 86 4.26 -0.41 3.99
N PHE A 87 5.52 -0.82 4.04
CA PHE A 87 6.26 -1.20 2.82
C PHE A 87 5.90 -2.60 2.30
N VAL A 88 5.45 -3.49 3.19
CA VAL A 88 4.92 -4.82 2.84
C VAL A 88 3.57 -4.99 3.50
N GLY A 89 2.67 -5.71 2.83
CA GLY A 89 1.29 -5.80 3.30
C GLY A 89 0.40 -6.60 2.37
N ILE A 90 -0.90 -6.46 2.59
CA ILE A 90 -1.98 -6.91 1.72
C ILE A 90 -2.86 -5.71 1.34
N ASP A 91 -3.02 -5.47 0.04
CA ASP A 91 -3.88 -4.41 -0.51
C ASP A 91 -4.40 -4.86 -1.90
N PRO A 92 -5.73 -4.90 -2.12
CA PRO A 92 -6.30 -5.42 -3.37
C PRO A 92 -6.07 -4.52 -4.61
N GLU A 93 -5.58 -3.30 -4.41
CA GLU A 93 -5.39 -2.31 -5.47
C GLU A 93 -3.92 -1.86 -5.61
N ARG A 94 -3.11 -2.03 -4.56
CA ARG A 94 -1.78 -1.40 -4.50
C ARG A 94 -0.62 -2.37 -4.36
N GLY A 95 0.45 -2.02 -5.08
CA GLY A 95 1.78 -2.61 -5.05
C GLY A 95 2.72 -1.81 -5.95
N ASP A 96 4.02 -2.14 -5.97
CA ASP A 96 5.00 -1.46 -6.84
C ASP A 96 4.92 -2.00 -8.28
N VAL A 97 4.91 -3.33 -8.43
CA VAL A 97 5.05 -4.07 -9.71
C VAL A 97 3.70 -4.59 -10.21
N CYS A 98 2.74 -3.69 -10.48
CA CYS A 98 1.36 -4.08 -10.85
C CYS A 98 0.70 -5.04 -9.84
N GLU A 99 1.24 -5.10 -8.61
CA GLU A 99 0.85 -6.11 -7.62
C GLU A 99 -0.45 -5.72 -6.93
N ALA A 100 -1.13 -6.75 -6.45
CA ALA A 100 -2.21 -6.63 -5.49
C ALA A 100 -2.34 -7.89 -4.65
N ALA A 101 -3.17 -7.80 -3.62
CA ALA A 101 -3.10 -8.65 -2.44
C ALA A 101 -1.74 -8.49 -1.78
N TYR A 102 -1.00 -9.58 -1.53
CA TYR A 102 0.31 -9.50 -0.89
C TYR A 102 1.31 -8.72 -1.75
N PHE A 103 1.77 -7.58 -1.23
CA PHE A 103 2.65 -6.66 -1.95
C PHE A 103 3.94 -6.38 -1.18
N CYS A 104 4.94 -5.92 -1.93
CA CYS A 104 6.15 -5.30 -1.38
C CYS A 104 6.56 -4.09 -2.23
N GLN A 105 6.78 -2.96 -1.58
CA GLN A 105 7.27 -1.73 -2.22
C GLN A 105 8.80 -1.82 -2.38
N PHE A 106 9.25 -2.68 -3.31
CA PHE A 106 10.66 -3.01 -3.52
C PHE A 106 11.52 -1.77 -3.75
N SER A 107 11.12 -0.88 -4.67
CA SER A 107 11.90 0.32 -4.99
C SER A 107 12.02 1.25 -3.78
N LEU A 108 10.97 1.36 -2.95
CA LEU A 108 11.03 2.18 -1.75
C LEU A 108 11.88 1.56 -0.63
N LEU A 109 11.80 0.24 -0.44
CA LEU A 109 12.66 -0.47 0.52
C LEU A 109 14.14 -0.39 0.13
N GLU A 110 14.44 -0.51 -1.17
CA GLU A 110 15.79 -0.32 -1.71
C GLU A 110 16.28 1.11 -1.49
N GLU A 111 15.42 2.12 -1.70
CA GLU A 111 15.75 3.51 -1.39
C GLU A 111 16.09 3.71 0.09
N GLN A 112 15.34 3.07 1.01
CA GLN A 112 15.63 3.16 2.44
C GLN A 112 17.01 2.62 2.81
N LEU A 113 17.60 1.70 2.05
CA LEU A 113 18.97 1.22 2.31
C LEU A 113 20.02 2.33 2.15
N ASN A 114 19.70 3.39 1.40
CA ASN A 114 20.54 4.58 1.25
C ASN A 114 20.31 5.62 2.37
N ASN A 115 19.35 5.40 3.28
CA ASN A 115 19.09 6.30 4.40
C ASN A 115 20.26 6.24 5.41
N PRO A 116 20.99 7.35 5.65
CA PRO A 116 22.11 7.37 6.59
C PRO A 116 21.67 7.14 8.04
N ASP A 117 20.42 7.43 8.37
CA ASP A 117 19.87 7.29 9.72
C ASP A 117 19.39 5.85 10.02
N LEU A 118 19.49 4.94 9.04
CA LEU A 118 19.03 3.56 9.18
C LEU A 118 20.05 2.75 9.98
N SER A 119 19.59 2.14 11.09
CA SER A 119 20.42 1.25 11.89
C SER A 119 20.86 0.00 11.10
N GLU A 120 21.96 -0.63 11.50
CA GLU A 120 22.42 -1.88 10.85
C GLU A 120 21.39 -3.01 10.97
N LYS A 121 20.64 -3.07 12.08
CA LYS A 121 19.50 -3.99 12.23
C LYS A 121 18.45 -3.69 11.17
N ALA A 122 18.02 -2.44 11.03
CA ALA A 122 16.99 -2.07 10.08
C ALA A 122 17.43 -2.28 8.62
N LYS A 123 18.71 -2.07 8.30
CA LYS A 123 19.29 -2.46 6.99
C LYS A 123 19.21 -3.97 6.76
N SER A 124 19.49 -4.77 7.80
CA SER A 124 19.35 -6.23 7.73
C SER A 124 17.90 -6.65 7.53
N ASP A 125 16.96 -6.03 8.25
CA ASP A 125 15.52 -6.29 8.13
C ASP A 125 15.03 -5.94 6.72
N ALA A 126 15.42 -4.78 6.17
CA ALA A 126 15.07 -4.38 4.80
C ALA A 126 15.56 -5.40 3.76
N ARG A 127 16.83 -5.84 3.86
CA ARG A 127 17.36 -6.88 2.96
C ARG A 127 16.61 -8.20 3.09
N PHE A 128 16.25 -8.60 4.31
CA PHE A 128 15.44 -9.78 4.53
C PHE A 128 14.06 -9.66 3.88
N LEU A 129 13.37 -8.52 4.07
CA LEU A 129 12.06 -8.25 3.47
C LEU A 129 12.13 -8.30 1.94
N LEU A 130 13.12 -7.65 1.33
CA LEU A 130 13.33 -7.67 -0.12
C LEU A 130 13.47 -9.11 -0.65
N GLU A 131 14.32 -9.93 -0.02
CA GLU A 131 14.56 -11.30 -0.50
C GLU A 131 13.40 -12.26 -0.21
N PHE A 132 12.71 -12.08 0.92
CA PHE A 132 11.54 -12.89 1.28
C PHE A 132 10.37 -12.59 0.34
N TRP A 133 10.02 -11.31 0.19
CA TRP A 133 8.83 -10.92 -0.56
C TRP A 133 9.01 -11.04 -2.08
N LYS A 134 10.24 -11.07 -2.62
CA LYS A 134 10.51 -11.49 -4.01
C LYS A 134 9.97 -12.88 -4.36
N LYS A 135 9.72 -13.73 -3.36
CA LYS A 135 9.16 -15.08 -3.55
C LYS A 135 7.70 -15.17 -3.13
N GLU A 136 7.28 -14.30 -2.21
CA GLU A 136 6.00 -14.43 -1.53
C GLU A 136 4.94 -13.45 -2.00
N ALA A 137 5.32 -12.30 -2.57
CA ALA A 137 4.37 -11.34 -3.12
C ALA A 137 3.57 -11.97 -4.26
N THR A 138 2.29 -11.59 -4.35
CA THR A 138 1.33 -12.20 -5.28
C THR A 138 1.81 -12.15 -6.71
N PHE A 139 2.44 -11.04 -7.11
CA PHE A 139 2.97 -10.85 -8.46
C PHE A 139 3.91 -11.98 -8.88
N PHE A 140 4.95 -12.26 -8.10
CA PHE A 140 5.94 -13.28 -8.45
C PHE A 140 5.31 -14.67 -8.53
N LYS A 141 4.40 -15.01 -7.61
CA LYS A 141 3.69 -16.30 -7.62
C LYS A 141 2.78 -16.45 -8.84
N CYS A 142 2.02 -15.40 -9.18
CA CYS A 142 1.16 -15.42 -10.36
C CYS A 142 2.00 -15.50 -11.64
N TYR A 143 3.10 -14.75 -11.71
CA TYR A 143 4.00 -14.75 -12.85
C TYR A 143 4.69 -16.11 -13.05
N ASP A 144 5.18 -16.73 -11.97
CA ASP A 144 5.81 -18.06 -12.02
C ASP A 144 4.83 -19.16 -12.42
N ALA A 145 3.53 -18.98 -12.14
CA ALA A 145 2.48 -19.89 -12.56
C ALA A 145 2.07 -19.71 -14.03
N PHE A 146 2.46 -18.63 -14.71
CA PHE A 146 2.10 -18.41 -16.10
C PHE A 146 2.85 -19.37 -17.03
N PRO A 147 2.15 -19.96 -18.03
CA PRO A 147 2.81 -20.76 -19.05
C PRO A 147 3.74 -19.89 -19.90
N ASP A 148 4.77 -20.49 -20.48
CA ASP A 148 5.84 -19.80 -21.22
C ASP A 148 5.33 -18.84 -22.30
N TYR A 149 4.25 -19.19 -23.00
CA TYR A 149 3.71 -18.36 -24.06
C TYR A 149 3.08 -17.06 -23.53
N VAL A 150 2.52 -17.07 -22.32
CA VAL A 150 2.00 -15.86 -21.66
C VAL A 150 3.18 -15.00 -21.22
N ARG A 151 4.19 -15.58 -20.59
CA ARG A 151 5.39 -14.84 -20.14
C ARG A 151 6.09 -14.11 -21.29
N LYS A 152 6.21 -14.76 -22.45
CA LYS A 152 6.76 -14.15 -23.68
C LYS A 152 5.91 -13.00 -24.25
N GLY A 153 4.62 -12.99 -23.94
CA GLY A 153 3.69 -11.96 -24.41
C GLY A 153 3.57 -10.75 -23.51
N ILE A 154 4.18 -10.76 -22.32
CA ILE A 154 4.16 -9.62 -21.40
C ILE A 154 5.38 -8.74 -21.67
N PRO A 155 5.21 -7.52 -22.20
CA PRO A 155 6.32 -6.70 -22.65
C PRO A 155 7.08 -6.04 -21.49
N SER A 156 6.37 -5.67 -20.43
CA SER A 156 6.91 -5.03 -19.22
C SER A 156 5.95 -5.20 -18.05
N PHE A 157 6.48 -5.09 -16.83
CA PHE A 157 5.72 -5.00 -15.57
C PHE A 157 5.81 -3.61 -14.93
N ASP A 158 6.56 -2.72 -15.56
CA ASP A 158 6.76 -1.35 -15.12
C ASP A 158 5.70 -0.45 -15.74
N TYR A 159 4.50 -0.52 -15.17
CA TYR A 159 3.35 0.26 -15.63
C TYR A 159 3.58 1.78 -15.57
N TYR A 160 4.43 2.25 -14.66
CA TYR A 160 4.62 3.68 -14.43
C TYR A 160 5.66 4.31 -15.35
N ASP A 161 6.72 3.60 -15.71
CA ASP A 161 7.83 4.16 -16.49
C ASP A 161 7.92 3.65 -17.94
N THR A 162 7.02 2.76 -18.38
CA THR A 162 6.97 2.27 -19.77
C THR A 162 5.68 2.67 -20.49
N SER A 163 5.61 2.41 -21.80
CA SER A 163 4.42 2.67 -22.62
C SER A 163 4.14 1.48 -23.52
N GLU A 164 3.39 0.53 -22.98
CA GLU A 164 3.04 -0.72 -23.65
C GLU A 164 1.56 -0.73 -24.08
N ILE A 165 1.23 -1.60 -25.04
CA ILE A 165 -0.15 -1.76 -25.52
C ILE A 165 -1.08 -2.32 -24.44
N SER A 166 -0.53 -3.07 -23.48
CA SER A 166 -1.27 -3.64 -22.34
C SER A 166 -0.30 -4.09 -21.25
N TYR A 167 -0.76 -4.03 -20.00
CA TYR A 167 -0.06 -4.55 -18.83
C TYR A 167 -0.88 -5.65 -18.16
N ALA A 168 -0.19 -6.67 -17.65
CA ALA A 168 -0.80 -7.66 -16.78
C ALA A 168 -0.95 -7.02 -15.38
N MET A 169 -2.16 -6.55 -15.07
CA MET A 169 -2.49 -6.05 -13.74
C MET A 169 -2.96 -7.21 -12.87
N PHE A 170 -2.37 -7.37 -11.69
CA PHE A 170 -2.73 -8.42 -10.73
C PHE A 170 -3.72 -7.91 -9.66
N GLY A 171 -4.01 -6.60 -9.71
CA GLY A 171 -5.10 -5.88 -9.03
C GLY A 171 -6.49 -6.41 -9.29
N PHE A 172 -7.30 -6.47 -8.23
CA PHE A 172 -8.74 -6.57 -8.37
C PHE A 172 -9.39 -5.21 -8.73
N GLY A 173 -8.63 -4.11 -8.66
CA GLY A 173 -9.13 -2.74 -8.85
C GLY A 173 -10.06 -2.32 -7.71
N GLY A 174 -10.43 -1.04 -7.64
CA GLY A 174 -11.29 -0.50 -6.57
C GLY A 174 -12.69 -1.13 -6.59
N PRO A 175 -13.02 -2.08 -5.68
CA PRO A 175 -14.33 -2.70 -5.68
C PRO A 175 -15.37 -1.65 -5.26
N CYS A 176 -16.46 -1.56 -6.00
CA CYS A 176 -17.63 -0.78 -5.56
C CYS A 176 -18.36 -1.56 -4.47
N LEU A 177 -18.00 -1.30 -3.22
CA LEU A 177 -18.62 -1.94 -2.06
C LEU A 177 -20.08 -1.48 -1.92
N ASP A 178 -20.93 -2.37 -1.41
CA ASP A 178 -22.31 -2.06 -1.05
C ASP A 178 -22.32 -1.26 0.27
N TYR A 179 -22.08 0.04 0.16
CA TYR A 179 -22.02 0.95 1.31
C TYR A 179 -23.36 1.08 2.04
N ASP A 180 -24.50 0.94 1.35
CA ASP A 180 -25.83 0.94 2.00
C ASP A 180 -25.95 -0.25 2.96
N LYS A 181 -25.58 -1.43 2.49
CA LYS A 181 -25.58 -2.63 3.32
C LYS A 181 -24.64 -2.50 4.52
N LEU A 182 -23.43 -1.95 4.34
CA LEU A 182 -22.50 -1.69 5.45
C LEU A 182 -23.12 -0.74 6.48
N CYS A 183 -23.69 0.40 6.06
CA CYS A 183 -24.32 1.34 6.97
C CYS A 183 -25.55 0.76 7.70
N ARG A 184 -26.31 -0.11 7.02
CA ARG A 184 -27.55 -0.68 7.58
C ARG A 184 -27.31 -1.85 8.52
N LEU A 185 -26.27 -2.65 8.30
CA LEU A 185 -26.03 -3.88 9.05
C LEU A 185 -24.88 -3.78 10.06
N GLY A 186 -23.90 -2.90 9.82
CA GLY A 186 -22.63 -2.89 10.52
C GLY A 186 -21.64 -3.84 9.87
#